data_AF-A0A920CUH8-F1
#
_entry.id   AF-A0A920CUH8-F1
#
_cell.length_a   1.000
_cell.length_b   1.000
_cell.length_c   1.000
_cell.angle_alpha   90.00
_cell.angle_beta   90.00
_cell.angle_gamma   90.00
#
_symmetry.space_group_name_H-M   'P 1'
#
loop_
_entity.id
_entity.type
_entity.pdbx_description
1 polymer ?
#
loop_
_entity_poly.entity_id
_entity_poly.type
_entity_poly.pdbx_seq_one_letter_code
_entity_poly.pdbx_strand_id
1 'polypeptide(L)'
;MKWHKKYDYGEVTLEAVGTVETKAIFSDKNRYYRYYLERNWKTPNLKTAAIIMLNPSYADEFKLDLSIMKVSNMLIDMNYCSLRVVNLFAFVATEHSALVSTIGNTGKTNDEWIIKAIKNVDLLIIAWGSDDNKYKNRKREVKEIIMKLPLKDKPKKIQCFIDEENRKGRHPSRLGELKLVDYS
;
A
#
# COMPACT_ATOMS: atom_id res chain seq x y z
N MET A 1 -3.60 -35.96 -59.61
CA MET A 1 -4.65 -35.49 -58.68
C MET A 1 -3.95 -35.20 -57.35
N LYS A 2 -3.71 -33.92 -57.03
CA LYS A 2 -2.90 -33.48 -55.88
C LYS A 2 -3.78 -33.41 -54.63
N TRP A 3 -3.36 -34.11 -53.57
CA TRP A 3 -3.94 -34.03 -52.24
C TRP A 3 -3.36 -32.82 -51.50
N HIS A 4 -4.20 -31.86 -51.15
CA HIS A 4 -3.90 -30.90 -50.10
C HIS A 4 -5.05 -30.89 -49.10
N LYS A 5 -4.93 -31.71 -48.05
CA LYS A 5 -5.71 -31.54 -46.82
C LYS A 5 -5.21 -30.26 -46.15
N LYS A 6 -6.03 -29.21 -46.17
CA LYS A 6 -5.87 -28.08 -45.25
C LYS A 6 -6.31 -28.56 -43.87
N TYR A 7 -5.41 -28.48 -42.90
CA TYR A 7 -5.75 -28.62 -41.49
C TYR A 7 -6.12 -27.22 -40.98
N ASP A 8 -7.36 -27.07 -40.57
CA ASP A 8 -7.87 -25.87 -39.90
C ASP A 8 -7.55 -26.03 -38.41
N TYR A 9 -6.42 -25.47 -37.98
CA TYR A 9 -6.08 -25.39 -36.56
C TYR A 9 -6.84 -24.20 -35.98
N GLY A 10 -8.13 -24.42 -35.68
CA GLY A 10 -8.98 -23.41 -35.04
C GLY A 10 -8.28 -22.83 -33.81
N GLU A 11 -8.22 -21.50 -33.73
CA GLU A 11 -7.61 -20.78 -32.61
C GLU A 11 -8.30 -21.17 -31.30
N VAL A 12 -7.57 -21.86 -30.41
CA VAL A 12 -8.07 -22.19 -29.08
C VAL A 12 -8.00 -20.95 -28.21
N THR A 13 -9.15 -20.37 -27.90
CA THR A 13 -9.24 -19.30 -26.90
C THR A 13 -9.15 -19.92 -25.50
N LEU A 14 -8.27 -19.39 -24.65
CA LEU A 14 -8.14 -19.81 -23.25
C LEU A 14 -8.70 -18.73 -22.34
N GLU A 15 -9.66 -19.10 -21.49
CA GLU A 15 -10.17 -18.24 -20.43
C GLU A 15 -9.24 -18.30 -19.20
N ALA A 16 -8.90 -17.13 -18.67
CA ALA A 16 -8.15 -17.01 -17.42
C ALA A 16 -8.88 -16.06 -16.47
N VAL A 17 -9.11 -16.50 -15.24
CA VAL A 17 -9.83 -15.74 -14.21
C VAL A 17 -8.91 -15.50 -13.02
N GLY A 18 -8.83 -14.23 -12.60
CA GLY A 18 -8.15 -13.82 -11.37
C GLY A 18 -9.16 -13.24 -10.37
N THR A 19 -8.92 -13.44 -9.08
CA THR A 19 -9.73 -12.83 -8.01
C THR A 19 -8.87 -11.92 -7.15
N VAL A 20 -9.36 -10.72 -6.87
CA VAL A 20 -8.76 -9.81 -5.88
C VAL A 20 -9.76 -9.58 -4.77
N GLU A 21 -9.40 -10.00 -3.57
CA GLU A 21 -10.15 -9.68 -2.35
C GLU A 21 -9.65 -8.34 -1.81
N THR A 22 -10.56 -7.39 -1.60
CA THR A 22 -10.24 -6.09 -1.03
C THR A 22 -11.04 -5.87 0.24
N LYS A 23 -10.38 -5.38 1.30
CA LYS A 23 -10.98 -5.15 2.62
C LYS A 23 -10.60 -3.79 3.15
N ALA A 24 -11.57 -2.98 3.53
CA ALA A 24 -11.36 -1.69 4.19
C ALA A 24 -11.96 -1.69 5.60
N ILE A 25 -11.28 -1.06 6.56
CA ILE A 25 -11.78 -0.86 7.92
C ILE A 25 -11.93 0.63 8.20
N PHE A 26 -13.14 1.02 8.59
CA PHE A 26 -13.50 2.39 8.94
C PHE A 26 -13.87 2.52 10.42
N SER A 27 -13.90 3.74 10.95
CA SER A 27 -14.40 4.00 12.32
C SER A 27 -15.87 3.67 12.50
N ASP A 28 -16.68 4.00 11.50
CA ASP A 28 -18.14 3.92 11.53
C ASP A 28 -18.71 4.06 10.10
N LYS A 29 -20.04 4.13 10.01
CA LYS A 29 -20.79 4.22 8.74
C LYS A 29 -20.55 5.52 7.97
N ASN A 30 -20.13 6.60 8.62
CA ASN A 30 -19.82 7.87 7.95
C ASN A 30 -18.44 7.85 7.28
N ARG A 31 -17.60 6.86 7.62
CA ARG A 31 -16.31 6.59 6.97
C ARG A 31 -15.31 7.76 6.98
N TYR A 32 -15.42 8.69 7.95
CA TYR A 32 -14.47 9.79 8.09
C TYR A 32 -13.05 9.34 8.40
N TYR A 33 -12.90 8.19 9.05
CA TYR A 33 -11.61 7.59 9.36
C TYR A 33 -11.51 6.21 8.72
N ARG A 34 -10.48 5.99 7.92
CA ARG A 34 -10.10 4.69 7.38
C ARG A 34 -8.80 4.24 8.04
N TYR A 35 -8.88 3.18 8.82
CA TYR A 35 -7.73 2.64 9.55
C TYR A 35 -6.89 1.68 8.73
N TYR A 36 -7.51 1.00 7.76
CA TYR A 36 -6.88 -0.08 7.03
C TYR A 36 -7.51 -0.28 5.67
N LEU A 37 -6.70 -0.60 4.68
CA LEU A 37 -7.11 -1.14 3.39
C LEU A 37 -6.18 -2.29 3.02
N GLU A 38 -6.70 -3.42 2.60
CA GLU A 38 -5.93 -4.56 2.12
C GLU A 38 -6.42 -5.01 0.76
N ARG A 39 -5.49 -5.37 -0.11
CA ARG A 39 -5.74 -6.04 -1.37
C ARG A 39 -4.97 -7.34 -1.39
N ASN A 40 -5.65 -8.45 -1.66
CA ASN A 40 -5.07 -9.77 -1.74
C ASN A 40 -5.51 -10.43 -3.05
N TRP A 41 -4.56 -10.75 -3.92
CA TRP A 41 -4.83 -11.33 -5.24
C TRP A 41 -4.69 -12.87 -5.26
N LYS A 42 -4.74 -13.52 -4.08
CA LYS A 42 -4.86 -14.98 -3.86
C LYS A 42 -3.89 -15.85 -4.66
N THR A 43 -2.68 -15.36 -4.92
CA THR A 43 -1.64 -16.14 -5.60
C THR A 43 -0.96 -17.12 -4.64
N PRO A 44 -0.39 -18.24 -5.12
CA PRO A 44 0.24 -19.29 -4.30
C PRO A 44 1.45 -18.84 -3.46
N ASN A 45 1.99 -17.65 -3.70
CA ASN A 45 3.10 -17.08 -2.94
C ASN A 45 2.57 -16.28 -1.73
N LEU A 46 3.19 -16.41 -0.56
CA LEU A 46 2.71 -15.80 0.69
C LEU A 46 3.30 -14.40 0.99
N LYS A 47 4.04 -13.80 0.04
CA LYS A 47 4.75 -12.54 0.29
C LYS A 47 3.79 -11.39 0.49
N THR A 48 3.85 -10.76 1.66
CA THR A 48 2.97 -9.66 2.03
C THR A 48 3.76 -8.37 2.13
N ALA A 49 3.26 -7.31 1.51
CA ALA A 49 3.79 -5.96 1.69
C ALA A 49 2.83 -5.11 2.50
N ALA A 50 3.38 -4.19 3.29
CA ALA A 50 2.64 -3.08 3.88
C ALA A 50 3.20 -1.75 3.40
N ILE A 51 2.34 -0.73 3.30
CA ILE A 51 2.75 0.65 3.02
C ILE A 51 2.15 1.60 4.05
N ILE A 52 2.95 2.55 4.55
CA ILE A 52 2.51 3.64 5.41
C ILE A 52 2.57 4.95 4.62
N MET A 53 1.41 5.54 4.35
CA MET A 53 1.29 6.84 3.67
C MET A 53 0.83 7.94 4.63
N LEU A 54 0.63 9.16 4.14
CA LEU A 54 0.27 10.30 4.99
C LEU A 54 -1.16 10.15 5.55
N ASN A 55 -2.15 10.09 4.68
CA ASN A 55 -3.56 9.96 5.03
C ASN A 55 -4.35 9.27 3.90
N PRO A 56 -5.49 8.63 4.20
CA PRO A 56 -6.38 8.09 3.17
C PRO A 56 -6.91 9.18 2.24
N SER A 57 -6.94 8.88 0.94
CA SER A 57 -7.79 9.57 -0.02
C SER A 57 -9.04 8.72 -0.29
N TYR A 58 -9.61 8.79 -1.50
CA TYR A 58 -10.88 8.14 -1.87
C TYR A 58 -10.81 6.62 -2.11
N ALA A 59 -9.63 5.98 -2.01
CA ALA A 59 -9.55 4.53 -2.17
C ALA A 59 -10.31 3.81 -1.04
N ASP A 60 -11.10 2.80 -1.39
CA ASP A 60 -11.91 2.04 -0.46
C ASP A 60 -11.94 0.55 -0.88
N GLU A 61 -12.90 -0.21 -0.37
CA GLU A 61 -13.04 -1.63 -0.70
C GLU A 61 -13.36 -1.90 -2.19
N PHE A 62 -13.83 -0.90 -2.93
CA PHE A 62 -14.20 -1.00 -4.35
C PHE A 62 -13.35 -0.11 -5.26
N LYS A 63 -13.02 1.11 -4.81
CA LYS A 63 -12.33 2.14 -5.59
C LYS A 63 -10.83 2.13 -5.30
N LEU A 64 -10.04 2.29 -6.35
CA LEU A 64 -8.60 2.46 -6.26
C LEU A 64 -8.22 3.90 -6.60
N ASP A 65 -7.27 4.46 -5.86
CA ASP A 65 -6.59 5.68 -6.26
C ASP A 65 -5.28 5.35 -7.00
N LEU A 66 -4.67 6.37 -7.61
CA LEU A 66 -3.43 6.23 -8.38
C LEU A 66 -2.29 5.56 -7.60
N SER A 67 -2.21 5.79 -6.28
CA SER A 67 -1.15 5.24 -5.45
C SER A 67 -1.35 3.75 -5.26
N ILE A 68 -2.58 3.34 -4.93
CA ILE A 68 -2.90 1.92 -4.75
C ILE A 68 -2.74 1.16 -6.07
N MET A 69 -3.14 1.74 -7.21
CA MET A 69 -2.93 1.14 -8.52
C MET A 69 -1.43 0.90 -8.81
N LYS A 70 -0.60 1.95 -8.71
CA LYS A 70 0.84 1.85 -8.99
C LYS A 70 1.55 0.84 -8.09
N VAL A 71 1.30 0.92 -6.79
CA VAL A 71 1.97 0.04 -5.82
C VAL A 71 1.51 -1.41 -5.98
N SER A 72 0.22 -1.65 -6.29
CA SER A 72 -0.29 -3.00 -6.51
C SER A 72 0.36 -3.66 -7.72
N ASN A 73 0.48 -2.95 -8.86
CA ASN A 73 1.11 -3.49 -10.06
C ASN A 73 2.59 -3.82 -9.82
N MET A 74 3.34 -2.87 -9.23
CA MET A 74 4.75 -3.11 -8.86
C MET A 74 4.91 -4.34 -7.96
N LEU A 75 4.01 -4.53 -6.99
CA LEU A 75 4.07 -5.68 -6.08
C LEU A 75 3.73 -7.00 -6.77
N ILE A 76 2.79 -7.01 -7.71
CA ILE A 76 2.49 -8.19 -8.55
C ILE A 76 3.73 -8.58 -9.35
N ASP A 77 4.38 -7.61 -10.01
CA ASP A 77 5.61 -7.83 -10.78
C ASP A 77 6.76 -8.34 -9.88
N MET A 78 6.78 -7.93 -8.62
CA MET A 78 7.72 -8.38 -7.59
C MET A 78 7.33 -9.71 -6.90
N ASN A 79 6.27 -10.40 -7.36
CA ASN A 79 5.76 -11.66 -6.80
C ASN A 79 5.26 -11.59 -5.35
N TYR A 80 4.68 -10.46 -4.93
CA TYR A 80 3.87 -10.38 -3.72
C TYR A 80 2.47 -10.91 -3.98
N CYS A 81 1.71 -11.22 -2.92
CA CYS A 81 0.30 -11.64 -3.01
C CYS A 81 -0.69 -10.67 -2.37
N SER A 82 -0.18 -9.76 -1.54
CA SER A 82 -1.02 -8.79 -0.87
C SER A 82 -0.31 -7.48 -0.55
N LEU A 83 -1.12 -6.43 -0.50
CA LEU A 83 -0.76 -5.09 -0.10
C LEU A 83 -1.67 -4.66 1.06
N ARG A 84 -1.07 -4.35 2.20
CA ARG A 84 -1.71 -3.72 3.35
C ARG A 84 -1.39 -2.23 3.38
N VAL A 85 -2.39 -1.40 3.57
CA VAL A 85 -2.28 0.05 3.50
C VAL A 85 -2.74 0.62 4.82
N VAL A 86 -1.85 1.39 5.44
CA VAL A 86 -2.13 2.19 6.63
C VAL A 86 -1.58 3.60 6.43
N ASN A 87 -1.94 4.50 7.33
CA ASN A 87 -1.62 5.90 7.18
C ASN A 87 -1.18 6.50 8.52
N LEU A 88 -0.34 7.54 8.48
CA LEU A 88 0.01 8.30 9.68
C LEU A 88 -1.25 8.84 10.38
N PHE A 89 -2.20 9.32 9.59
CA PHE A 89 -3.50 9.82 10.05
C PHE A 89 -4.62 9.00 9.38
N ALA A 90 -5.66 8.62 10.12
CA ALA A 90 -6.77 7.86 9.56
C ALA A 90 -7.83 8.73 8.87
N PHE A 91 -7.83 10.05 9.08
CA PHE A 91 -8.83 10.93 8.50
C PHE A 91 -8.77 10.94 6.96
N VAL A 92 -9.91 10.67 6.34
CA VAL A 92 -10.05 10.59 4.88
C VAL A 92 -10.11 11.98 4.28
N ALA A 93 -9.10 12.35 3.50
CA ALA A 93 -9.03 13.64 2.82
C ALA A 93 -8.14 13.57 1.57
N THR A 94 -8.58 14.16 0.47
CA THR A 94 -7.73 14.28 -0.74
C THR A 94 -6.74 15.43 -0.62
N GLU A 95 -7.16 16.54 0.00
CA GLU A 95 -6.34 17.74 0.15
C GLU A 95 -5.55 17.75 1.45
N HIS A 96 -4.25 18.04 1.35
CA HIS A 96 -3.32 18.01 2.49
C HIS A 96 -3.62 19.12 3.51
N SER A 97 -4.24 20.22 3.08
CA SER A 97 -4.66 21.32 3.96
C SER A 97 -5.67 20.87 5.02
N ALA A 98 -6.44 19.81 4.76
CA ALA A 98 -7.37 19.23 5.72
C ALA A 98 -6.67 18.61 6.94
N LEU A 99 -5.36 18.32 6.85
CA LEU A 99 -4.57 17.76 7.95
C LEU A 99 -3.92 18.82 8.86
N VAL A 100 -4.15 20.12 8.59
CA VAL A 100 -3.53 21.21 9.36
C VAL A 100 -4.06 21.25 10.81
N SER A 101 -5.26 20.72 11.07
CA SER A 101 -5.70 20.41 12.44
C SER A 101 -5.10 19.08 12.90
N THR A 102 -4.29 19.06 13.95
CA THR A 102 -3.73 17.82 14.49
C THR A 102 -4.71 17.08 15.42
N ILE A 103 -5.71 17.77 15.95
CA ILE A 103 -6.66 17.20 16.92
C ILE A 103 -7.70 16.37 16.16
N GLY A 104 -7.73 15.05 16.43
CA GLY A 104 -8.72 14.11 15.90
C GLY A 104 -8.26 13.32 14.67
N ASN A 105 -7.40 13.89 13.82
CA ASN A 105 -7.05 13.31 12.52
C ASN A 105 -6.34 11.94 12.57
N THR A 106 -5.64 11.65 13.66
CA THR A 106 -5.02 10.32 13.86
C THR A 106 -6.07 9.22 13.85
N GLY A 107 -7.24 9.44 14.46
CA GLY A 107 -8.26 8.42 14.69
C GLY A 107 -7.92 7.50 15.88
N LYS A 108 -8.95 7.07 16.62
CA LYS A 108 -8.81 6.47 17.96
C LYS A 108 -7.99 5.17 17.98
N THR A 109 -8.11 4.33 16.97
CA THR A 109 -7.49 3.00 16.91
C THR A 109 -6.42 2.89 15.82
N ASN A 110 -5.95 4.00 15.27
CA ASN A 110 -5.07 3.99 14.10
C ASN A 110 -3.73 3.29 14.38
N ASP A 111 -3.13 3.53 15.55
CA ASP A 111 -1.87 2.89 15.94
C ASP A 111 -1.99 1.37 16.05
N GLU A 112 -3.12 0.86 16.54
CA GLU A 112 -3.39 -0.57 16.60
C GLU A 112 -3.45 -1.19 15.19
N TRP A 113 -4.04 -0.47 14.23
CA TRP A 113 -4.12 -0.92 12.85
C TRP A 113 -2.78 -0.82 12.13
N ILE A 114 -1.98 0.22 12.40
CA ILE A 114 -0.59 0.29 11.94
C ILE A 114 0.17 -0.95 12.42
N ILE A 115 0.12 -1.26 13.72
CA ILE A 115 0.78 -2.44 14.30
C ILE A 115 0.31 -3.73 13.60
N LYS A 116 -1.01 -3.93 13.45
CA LYS A 116 -1.56 -5.12 12.78
C LYS A 116 -1.08 -5.25 11.34
N ALA A 117 -1.05 -4.15 10.60
CA ALA A 117 -0.70 -4.15 9.18
C ALA A 117 0.77 -4.50 8.94
N ILE A 118 1.69 -3.94 9.72
CA ILE A 118 3.13 -4.07 9.49
C ILE A 118 3.74 -5.35 10.09
N LYS A 119 2.98 -6.08 10.91
CA LYS A 119 3.44 -7.33 11.51
C LYS A 119 3.64 -8.43 10.47
N ASN A 120 4.78 -9.12 10.58
CA ASN A 120 5.12 -10.30 9.78
C ASN A 120 5.07 -10.08 8.26
N VAL A 121 5.36 -8.86 7.79
CA VAL A 121 5.42 -8.55 6.35
C VAL A 121 6.82 -8.73 5.80
N ASP A 122 6.92 -9.13 4.53
CA ASP A 122 8.19 -9.26 3.82
C ASP A 122 8.78 -7.90 3.44
N LEU A 123 7.92 -6.90 3.26
CA LEU A 123 8.30 -5.54 2.90
C LEU A 123 7.39 -4.52 3.56
N LEU A 124 7.99 -3.58 4.29
CA LEU A 124 7.33 -2.35 4.74
C LEU A 124 7.83 -1.18 3.88
N ILE A 125 6.90 -0.47 3.25
CA ILE A 125 7.19 0.71 2.42
C ILE A 125 6.79 1.97 3.19
N ILE A 126 7.71 2.91 3.34
CA ILE A 126 7.46 4.23 3.91
C ILE A 126 7.25 5.24 2.79
N ALA A 127 6.09 5.90 2.80
CA ALA A 127 5.62 6.77 1.72
C ALA A 127 4.81 7.98 2.23
N TRP A 128 5.11 8.44 3.45
CA TRP A 128 4.38 9.53 4.13
C TRP A 128 4.88 10.95 3.81
N GLY A 129 5.66 11.11 2.75
CA GLY A 129 6.25 12.38 2.31
C GLY A 129 7.68 12.61 2.82
N SER A 130 8.48 13.26 1.99
CA SER A 130 9.93 13.46 2.19
C SER A 130 10.32 14.65 3.05
N ASP A 131 9.37 15.53 3.39
CA ASP A 131 9.63 16.68 4.25
C ASP A 131 9.61 16.24 5.72
N ASP A 132 10.79 16.08 6.31
CA ASP A 132 10.95 15.62 7.70
C ASP A 132 10.51 16.63 8.75
N ASN A 133 10.33 17.91 8.38
CA ASN A 133 9.79 18.92 9.29
C ASN A 133 8.26 18.82 9.38
N LYS A 134 7.60 18.34 8.32
CA LYS A 134 6.14 18.09 8.34
C LYS A 134 5.79 16.83 9.11
N TYR A 135 4.85 17.00 10.04
CA TYR A 135 4.32 15.91 10.88
C TYR A 135 5.41 15.16 11.66
N LYS A 136 6.49 15.87 12.02
CA LYS A 136 7.69 15.30 12.68
C LYS A 136 7.35 14.43 13.89
N ASN A 137 6.48 14.92 14.78
CA ASN A 137 6.06 14.20 15.98
C ASN A 137 5.36 12.89 15.63
N ARG A 138 4.41 12.93 14.69
CA ARG A 138 3.67 11.75 14.26
C ARG A 138 4.54 10.73 13.55
N LYS A 139 5.45 11.19 12.68
CA LYS A 139 6.47 10.33 12.05
C LYS A 139 7.35 9.66 13.11
N ARG A 140 7.75 10.37 14.16
CA ARG A 140 8.55 9.83 15.27
C ARG A 140 7.78 8.75 16.04
N GLU A 141 6.52 9.01 16.40
CA GLU A 141 5.66 8.03 17.08
C GLU A 141 5.53 6.72 16.28
N VAL A 142 5.26 6.82 14.98
CA VAL A 142 5.13 5.63 14.13
C VAL A 142 6.46 4.91 13.93
N LYS A 143 7.59 5.63 13.85
CA LYS A 143 8.93 5.02 13.88
C LYS A 143 9.15 4.24 15.17
N GLU A 144 8.77 4.80 16.33
CA GLU A 144 8.87 4.09 17.61
C GLU A 144 7.99 2.83 17.65
N ILE A 145 6.78 2.87 17.09
CA ILE A 145 5.91 1.68 16.96
C ILE A 145 6.65 0.58 16.19
N ILE A 146 7.25 0.90 15.03
CA ILE A 146 8.00 -0.06 14.22
C ILE A 146 9.19 -0.63 15.01
N MET A 147 9.93 0.23 15.72
CA MET A 147 11.12 -0.19 16.49
C MET A 147 10.78 -1.10 17.67
N LYS A 148 9.64 -0.86 18.34
CA LYS A 148 9.18 -1.59 19.54
C LYS A 148 8.52 -2.94 19.22
N LEU A 149 8.30 -3.29 17.95
CA LEU A 149 7.79 -4.61 17.59
C LEU A 149 8.75 -5.73 18.05
N PRO A 150 8.22 -6.88 18.53
CA PRO A 150 9.03 -8.07 18.78
C PRO A 150 9.83 -8.46 17.52
N LEU A 151 11.07 -8.93 17.67
CA LEU A 151 11.93 -9.28 16.52
C LEU A 151 11.25 -10.22 15.53
N LYS A 152 10.53 -11.24 16.03
CA LYS A 152 9.78 -12.19 15.21
C LYS A 152 8.66 -11.56 14.38
N ASP A 153 8.13 -10.42 14.83
CA ASP A 153 6.99 -9.72 14.26
C ASP A 153 7.43 -8.58 13.31
N LYS A 154 8.73 -8.25 13.25
CA LYS A 154 9.23 -7.10 12.49
C LYS A 154 9.15 -7.35 10.97
N PRO A 155 8.95 -6.28 10.17
CA PRO A 155 9.12 -6.36 8.73
C PRO A 155 10.50 -6.90 8.35
N LYS A 156 10.57 -7.80 7.36
CA LYS A 156 11.86 -8.34 6.89
C LYS A 156 12.71 -7.28 6.19
N LYS A 157 12.07 -6.35 5.48
CA LYS A 157 12.70 -5.19 4.83
C LYS A 157 11.89 -3.93 5.11
N ILE A 158 12.58 -2.80 5.26
CA ILE A 158 11.95 -1.47 5.36
C ILE A 158 12.56 -0.59 4.27
N GLN A 159 11.73 -0.22 3.30
CA GLN A 159 12.13 0.54 2.13
C GLN A 159 11.24 1.77 1.96
N CYS A 160 11.61 2.65 1.04
CA CYS A 160 10.82 3.81 0.68
C CYS A 160 11.00 4.13 -0.80
N PHE A 161 10.08 4.95 -1.33
CA PHE A 161 10.26 5.49 -2.67
C PHE A 161 11.14 6.74 -2.65
N ILE A 162 11.94 6.89 -3.71
CA ILE A 162 12.71 8.11 -3.99
C ILE A 162 12.16 8.82 -5.23
N ASP A 163 12.30 10.14 -5.27
CA ASP A 163 12.11 10.92 -6.50
C ASP A 163 13.43 11.09 -7.27
N GLU A 164 13.38 11.86 -8.36
CA GLU A 164 14.51 12.17 -9.23
C GLU A 164 15.65 12.90 -8.50
N GLU A 165 15.34 13.59 -7.39
CA GLU A 165 16.32 14.25 -6.51
C GLU A 165 16.81 13.32 -5.39
N ASN A 166 16.49 12.02 -5.43
CA ASN A 166 16.79 11.02 -4.40
C ASN A 166 16.17 11.31 -3.02
N ARG A 167 15.13 12.13 -2.94
CA ARG A 167 14.45 12.42 -1.66
C ARG A 167 13.60 11.22 -1.25
N LYS A 168 13.90 10.66 -0.08
CA LYS A 168 13.24 9.45 0.46
C LYS A 168 11.82 9.69 0.95
N GLY A 169 10.99 8.65 0.93
CA GLY A 169 9.65 8.65 1.52
C GLY A 169 8.58 9.33 0.66
N ARG A 170 8.83 9.51 -0.64
CA ARG A 170 7.88 10.17 -1.55
C ARG A 170 6.61 9.36 -1.75
N HIS A 171 5.50 10.08 -1.92
CA HIS A 171 4.19 9.47 -2.11
C HIS A 171 4.06 8.91 -3.55
N PRO A 172 3.51 7.69 -3.77
CA PRO A 172 3.54 7.02 -5.07
C PRO A 172 2.83 7.80 -6.19
N SER A 173 1.75 8.52 -5.87
CA SER A 173 1.04 9.35 -6.85
C SER A 173 1.89 10.46 -7.45
N ARG A 174 2.99 10.85 -6.80
CA ARG A 174 3.88 11.94 -7.24
C ARG A 174 5.04 11.47 -8.11
N LEU A 175 5.18 10.16 -8.32
CA LEU A 175 6.31 9.56 -9.00
C LEU A 175 5.90 9.03 -10.37
N GLY A 176 6.71 9.27 -11.41
CA GLY A 176 6.52 8.64 -12.72
C GLY A 176 6.78 7.13 -12.62
N GLU A 177 7.98 6.78 -12.19
CA GLU A 177 8.43 5.41 -11.92
C GLU A 177 8.60 5.17 -10.41
N LEU A 178 8.24 3.98 -9.94
CA LEU A 178 8.43 3.60 -8.54
C LEU A 178 9.79 2.92 -8.37
N LYS A 179 10.71 3.58 -7.66
CA LYS A 179 12.01 3.04 -7.29
C LYS A 179 12.14 2.89 -5.78
N LEU A 180 12.32 1.66 -5.30
CA LEU A 180 12.53 1.34 -3.90
C LEU A 180 14.00 1.42 -3.51
N VAL A 181 14.26 2.04 -2.36
CA VAL A 181 15.57 2.02 -1.68
C VAL A 181 15.37 1.75 -0.19
N ASP A 182 16.40 1.29 0.50
CA ASP A 182 16.33 1.07 1.94
C ASP A 182 16.02 2.38 2.68
N TYR A 183 15.10 2.29 3.65
CA TYR A 183 14.62 3.47 4.39
C TYR A 183 15.59 3.93 5.48
N SER A 184 16.54 3.08 5.88
CA SER A 184 17.59 3.39 6.86
C SER A 184 18.30 4.72 6.57
#